data_AF-B0W1A6-F1
#
_entry.id   AF-B0W1A6-F1
#
_cell.length_a   1.000
_cell.length_b   1.000
_cell.length_c   1.000
_cell.angle_alpha   90.00
_cell.angle_beta   90.00
_cell.angle_gamma   90.00
#
_symmetry.space_group_name_H-M   'P 1'
#
loop_
_entity.id
_entity.type
_entity.pdbx_description
1 polymer ?
#
loop_
_entity_poly.entity_id
_entity_poly.type
_entity_poly.pdbx_seq_one_letter_code
_entity_poly.pdbx_strand_id
1 'polypeptide(L)'
;MAWRDVMSHHNSRCCGCCCCYSCNQRQLLAVILIFTIAMGAPHSDPSAANYPAPVTTHGFFATRNNTKVTAQKGGTALLPCTVLSQTSALVSWVRRRDFQLLTVGLSTYSSDERFLVEHIRHMGHWALRIKTVRDEDQGLYECQLSVHPVQSVFVELKVVEAVADIVGAPDLHIDEGSTLRLECKLKRATEYPEYVFW
;
A
#
# COMPACT_ATOMS: atom_id res chain seq x y z
N MET A 1 39.77 17.99 -0.71
CA MET A 1 39.01 18.70 0.34
C MET A 1 38.25 17.65 1.13
N ALA A 2 38.95 17.12 2.12
CA ALA A 2 38.50 16.14 3.08
C ALA A 2 38.38 16.88 4.40
N TRP A 3 37.28 16.72 5.12
CA TRP A 3 37.15 17.23 6.48
C TRP A 3 37.40 16.10 7.46
N ARG A 4 38.53 16.20 8.15
CA ARG A 4 38.94 15.40 9.30
C ARG A 4 39.52 16.40 10.30
N ASP A 5 39.04 16.37 11.55
CA ASP A 5 39.71 16.76 12.80
C ASP A 5 38.68 16.58 13.94
N VAL A 6 38.74 15.54 14.79
CA VAL A 6 39.68 15.24 15.89
C VAL A 6 39.44 16.13 17.11
N MET A 7 38.88 15.54 18.18
CA MET A 7 39.42 15.76 19.52
C MET A 7 39.16 14.58 20.46
N SER A 8 40.27 14.06 20.97
CA SER A 8 40.46 12.98 21.93
C SER A 8 40.36 13.45 23.38
N HIS A 9 39.88 12.61 24.31
CA HIS A 9 40.71 12.20 25.46
C HIS A 9 40.05 11.09 26.31
N HIS A 10 40.88 10.06 26.58
CA HIS A 10 40.84 9.11 27.69
C HIS A 10 40.65 9.80 29.06
N ASN A 11 39.94 9.20 30.03
CA ASN A 11 40.52 8.29 31.04
C ASN A 11 39.55 7.96 32.22
N SER A 12 39.43 6.66 32.54
CA SER A 12 39.40 6.01 33.86
C SER A 12 38.49 6.43 35.04
N ARG A 13 37.68 5.44 35.46
CA ARG A 13 37.52 4.81 36.81
C ARG A 13 37.17 5.64 38.06
N CYS A 14 36.06 5.23 38.70
CA CYS A 14 35.91 4.82 40.12
C CYS A 14 34.71 3.84 40.16
N CYS A 15 34.82 2.54 40.51
CA CYS A 15 34.84 1.91 41.87
C CYS A 15 33.83 2.57 42.83
N GLY A 16 32.92 1.92 43.58
CA GLY A 16 32.64 0.54 44.04
C GLY A 16 31.26 0.61 44.77
N CYS A 17 30.54 -0.41 45.22
CA CYS A 17 30.79 -1.76 45.74
C CYS A 17 29.53 -2.63 45.39
N CYS A 18 29.59 -3.91 45.01
CA CYS A 18 29.82 -5.13 45.82
C CYS A 18 28.88 -5.21 47.05
N CYS A 19 28.12 -6.28 47.36
CA CYS A 19 28.18 -7.68 46.95
C CYS A 19 26.85 -8.42 47.24
N CYS A 20 26.72 -9.58 46.60
CA CYS A 20 25.78 -10.69 46.79
C CYS A 20 25.55 -11.11 48.26
N TYR A 21 24.43 -11.80 48.55
CA TYR A 21 24.44 -13.20 49.04
C TYR A 21 23.02 -13.80 49.03
N SER A 22 22.92 -14.97 48.41
CA SER A 22 21.81 -15.93 48.45
C SER A 22 21.62 -16.47 49.88
N CYS A 23 20.40 -16.78 50.33
CA CYS A 23 20.10 -18.14 50.84
C CYS A 23 18.62 -18.34 51.19
N ASN A 24 18.17 -19.55 50.89
CA ASN A 24 16.88 -20.20 51.08
C ASN A 24 16.60 -20.52 52.57
N GLN A 25 15.35 -20.35 53.05
CA GLN A 25 14.86 -21.19 54.15
C GLN A 25 13.34 -21.39 54.15
N ARG A 26 12.95 -22.66 54.09
CA ARG A 26 11.60 -23.21 54.23
C ARG A 26 11.10 -23.15 55.68
N GLN A 27 9.76 -23.23 55.77
CA GLN A 27 8.89 -23.76 56.84
C GLN A 27 8.18 -22.74 57.74
N LEU A 28 6.84 -22.68 57.59
CA LEU A 28 5.89 -23.13 58.61
C LEU A 28 4.52 -23.34 57.95
N LEU A 29 4.03 -24.58 58.02
CA LEU A 29 2.67 -24.97 57.65
C LEU A 29 1.74 -24.85 58.87
N ALA A 30 0.44 -24.70 58.56
CA ALA A 30 -0.75 -24.97 59.38
C ALA A 30 -1.32 -23.82 60.22
N VAL A 31 -2.36 -23.17 59.69
CA VAL A 31 -3.71 -23.16 60.29
C VAL A 31 -4.72 -23.24 59.15
N ILE A 32 -5.57 -24.27 59.17
CA ILE A 32 -6.62 -24.58 58.18
C ILE A 32 -7.99 -24.33 58.85
N LEU A 33 -8.94 -23.77 58.07
CA LEU A 33 -10.41 -23.62 58.31
C LEU A 33 -10.76 -22.62 59.44
N ILE A 34 -11.56 -21.56 59.22
CA ILE A 34 -12.99 -21.54 58.86
C ILE A 34 -13.33 -20.12 58.39
N PHE A 35 -13.98 -19.94 57.24
CA PHE A 35 -15.12 -19.02 56.99
C PHE A 35 -15.56 -19.15 55.54
N THR A 36 -16.53 -20.05 55.34
CA THR A 36 -17.45 -20.06 54.19
C THR A 36 -18.40 -18.86 54.26
N ILE A 37 -18.98 -18.50 53.10
CA ILE A 37 -20.00 -17.45 52.82
C ILE A 37 -19.35 -16.13 52.36
N ALA A 38 -19.47 -15.61 51.12
CA ALA A 38 -20.30 -15.94 49.97
C ALA A 38 -19.52 -15.63 48.67
N MET A 39 -19.29 -16.64 47.84
CA MET A 39 -19.05 -16.43 46.42
C MET A 39 -20.42 -16.43 45.75
N GLY A 40 -20.94 -15.24 45.45
CA GLY A 40 -22.04 -15.12 44.50
C GLY A 40 -21.56 -15.64 43.16
N ALA A 41 -22.18 -16.72 42.68
CA ALA A 41 -22.02 -17.20 41.31
C ALA A 41 -22.39 -16.06 40.34
N PRO A 42 -21.64 -15.84 39.25
CA PRO A 42 -22.14 -15.00 38.17
C PRO A 42 -23.39 -15.70 37.62
N HIS A 43 -24.54 -15.02 37.71
CA HIS A 43 -25.76 -15.45 37.03
C HIS A 43 -25.45 -15.67 35.55
N SER A 44 -25.53 -16.93 35.12
CA SER A 44 -25.59 -17.29 33.72
C SER A 44 -26.98 -16.94 33.18
N ASP A 45 -27.10 -15.80 32.51
CA ASP A 45 -28.30 -15.46 31.72
C ASP A 45 -28.47 -16.47 30.57
N PRO A 46 -29.60 -17.22 30.47
CA PRO A 46 -29.79 -18.22 29.42
C PRO A 46 -30.23 -17.65 28.06
N SER A 47 -30.13 -16.33 27.84
CA SER A 47 -30.88 -15.66 26.75
C SER A 47 -30.02 -15.11 25.60
N ALA A 48 -28.77 -15.53 25.45
CA ALA A 48 -27.87 -15.05 24.40
C ALA A 48 -27.69 -16.00 23.21
N ALA A 49 -28.63 -16.92 22.98
CA ALA A 49 -28.64 -17.79 21.80
C ALA A 49 -29.60 -17.26 20.72
N ASN A 50 -29.25 -16.17 20.03
CA ASN A 50 -29.65 -15.87 18.64
C ASN A 50 -29.24 -14.49 18.09
N TYR A 51 -28.28 -13.78 18.69
CA TYR A 51 -27.62 -12.72 17.93
C TYR A 51 -26.60 -13.37 16.99
N PRO A 52 -26.74 -13.26 15.66
CA PRO A 52 -25.60 -13.53 14.80
C PRO A 52 -24.49 -12.60 15.28
N ALA A 53 -23.40 -13.18 15.77
CA ALA A 53 -22.16 -12.43 15.95
C ALA A 53 -21.95 -11.64 14.65
N PRO A 54 -21.57 -10.34 14.71
CA PRO A 54 -21.26 -9.62 13.48
C PRO A 54 -20.20 -10.46 12.77
N VAL A 55 -20.55 -10.97 11.58
CA VAL A 55 -19.60 -11.62 10.71
C VAL A 55 -18.54 -10.55 10.49
N THR A 56 -17.42 -10.64 11.20
CA THR A 56 -16.22 -9.90 10.86
C THR A 56 -15.75 -10.52 9.55
N THR A 57 -16.37 -10.10 8.44
CA THR A 57 -15.79 -10.22 7.12
C THR A 57 -14.51 -9.40 7.19
N HIS A 58 -13.44 -10.04 7.66
CA HIS A 58 -12.10 -9.49 7.65
C HIS A 58 -11.74 -9.36 6.17
N GLY A 59 -12.04 -8.18 5.61
CA GLY A 59 -11.64 -7.87 4.24
C GLY A 59 -10.12 -8.01 4.16
N PHE A 60 -9.64 -8.88 3.28
CA PHE A 60 -8.20 -9.06 3.08
C PHE A 60 -7.55 -7.83 2.46
N PHE A 61 -8.33 -7.01 1.74
CA PHE A 61 -7.89 -5.83 1.03
C PHE A 61 -8.61 -4.57 1.50
N ALA A 62 -7.86 -3.47 1.60
CA ALA A 62 -8.40 -2.12 1.70
C ALA A 62 -8.73 -1.56 0.30
N THR A 63 -8.01 -2.00 -0.73
CA THR A 63 -8.33 -1.68 -2.13
C THR A 63 -9.69 -2.24 -2.48
N ARG A 64 -10.54 -1.40 -3.08
CA ARG A 64 -11.85 -1.82 -3.57
C ARG A 64 -11.69 -2.66 -4.84
N ASN A 65 -12.49 -3.73 -4.94
CA ASN A 65 -12.53 -4.52 -6.15
C ASN A 65 -13.06 -3.69 -7.33
N ASN A 66 -12.54 -3.94 -8.53
CA ASN A 66 -12.82 -3.19 -9.77
C ASN A 66 -12.46 -1.69 -9.71
N THR A 67 -11.37 -1.36 -9.01
CA THR A 67 -10.84 0.01 -9.02
C THR A 67 -10.38 0.38 -10.44
N LYS A 68 -10.71 1.60 -10.89
CA LYS A 68 -10.30 2.12 -12.20
C LYS A 68 -9.15 3.11 -12.04
N VAL A 69 -8.10 2.91 -12.82
CA VAL A 69 -6.92 3.78 -12.86
C VAL A 69 -6.76 4.28 -14.28
N THR A 70 -6.62 5.59 -14.47
CA THR A 70 -6.32 6.18 -15.77
C THR A 70 -4.90 6.69 -15.77
N ALA A 71 -4.14 6.40 -16.83
CA ALA A 71 -2.77 6.87 -17.00
C ALA A 71 -2.53 7.43 -18.41
N GLN A 72 -1.63 8.41 -18.51
CA GLN A 72 -1.14 8.86 -19.82
C GLN A 72 -0.29 7.79 -20.48
N LYS A 73 -0.49 7.62 -21.80
CA LYS A 73 0.47 6.92 -22.65
C LYS A 73 1.86 7.55 -22.54
N GLY A 74 2.89 6.71 -22.45
CA GLY A 74 4.27 7.11 -22.20
C GLY A 74 4.58 7.49 -20.75
N GLY A 75 3.55 7.74 -19.92
CA GLY A 75 3.69 8.04 -18.50
C GLY A 75 3.89 6.80 -17.62
N THR A 76 3.63 6.95 -16.33
CA THR A 76 3.67 5.85 -15.34
C THR A 76 2.28 5.59 -14.80
N ALA A 77 1.85 4.33 -14.81
CA ALA A 77 0.63 3.89 -14.12
C ALA A 77 0.99 3.27 -12.76
N LEU A 78 0.19 3.59 -11.74
CA LEU A 78 0.29 2.97 -10.42
C LEU A 78 -1.04 2.30 -10.07
N LEU A 79 -1.04 0.97 -10.06
CA LEU A 79 -2.23 0.17 -9.80
C LEU A 79 -2.25 -0.18 -8.31
N PRO A 80 -3.21 0.34 -7.52
CA PRO A 80 -3.18 0.21 -6.07
C PRO A 80 -3.59 -1.20 -5.65
N CYS A 81 -2.86 -1.78 -4.70
CA CYS A 81 -3.30 -2.94 -3.94
C CYS A 81 -2.84 -2.79 -2.50
N THR A 82 -3.78 -2.60 -1.57
CA THR A 82 -3.48 -2.45 -0.15
C THR A 82 -4.14 -3.61 0.60
N VAL A 83 -3.33 -4.37 1.34
CA VAL A 83 -3.73 -5.56 2.10
C VAL A 83 -3.90 -5.18 3.56
N LEU A 84 -5.03 -5.58 4.16
CA LEU A 84 -5.34 -5.33 5.59
C LEU A 84 -4.84 -6.47 6.50
N SER A 85 -4.58 -7.63 5.91
CA SER A 85 -4.19 -8.82 6.64
C SER A 85 -2.75 -8.71 7.16
N GLN A 86 -2.53 -9.01 8.45
CA GLN A 86 -1.19 -9.15 9.06
C GLN A 86 -0.57 -10.53 8.80
N THR A 87 -1.06 -11.26 7.79
CA THR A 87 -0.56 -12.60 7.45
C THR A 87 0.79 -12.52 6.73
N SER A 88 1.58 -13.58 6.81
CA SER A 88 2.80 -13.76 6.01
C SER A 88 2.52 -14.11 4.54
N ALA A 89 1.27 -13.96 4.09
CA ALA A 89 0.87 -14.29 2.73
C ALA A 89 1.56 -13.36 1.72
N LEU A 90 1.98 -13.96 0.61
CA LEU A 90 2.58 -13.23 -0.51
C LEU A 90 1.48 -12.60 -1.37
N VAL A 91 1.78 -11.40 -1.86
CA VAL A 91 0.99 -10.67 -2.86
C VAL A 91 1.56 -10.93 -4.24
N SER A 92 0.72 -11.24 -5.23
CA SER A 92 1.15 -11.38 -6.63
C SER A 92 0.28 -10.54 -7.56
N TRP A 93 0.89 -10.07 -8.65
CA TRP A 93 0.18 -9.37 -9.72
C TRP A 93 0.11 -10.22 -10.98
N VAL A 94 -1.09 -10.32 -11.55
CA VAL A 94 -1.37 -11.10 -12.77
C VAL A 94 -2.10 -10.22 -13.79
N ARG A 95 -1.66 -10.26 -15.05
CA ARG A 95 -2.38 -9.65 -16.16
C ARG A 95 -3.49 -10.59 -16.62
N ARG A 96 -4.74 -10.13 -16.64
CA ARG A 96 -5.89 -11.02 -16.90
C ARG A 96 -6.11 -11.40 -18.36
N ARG A 97 -5.65 -10.57 -19.29
CA ARG A 97 -5.84 -10.81 -20.73
C ARG A 97 -5.25 -12.16 -21.18
N ASP A 98 -4.11 -12.52 -20.63
CA ASP A 98 -3.31 -13.69 -21.01
C ASP A 98 -2.80 -14.50 -19.80
N PHE A 99 -3.29 -14.17 -18.61
CA PHE A 99 -2.91 -14.81 -17.34
C PHE A 99 -1.40 -14.76 -17.05
N GLN A 100 -0.69 -13.77 -17.59
CA GLN A 100 0.74 -13.62 -17.34
C GLN A 100 0.98 -13.20 -15.88
N LEU A 101 1.80 -13.97 -15.17
CA LEU A 101 2.32 -13.59 -13.85
C LEU A 101 3.34 -12.47 -14.03
N LEU A 102 3.07 -11.32 -13.40
CA LEU A 102 3.93 -10.14 -13.50
C LEU A 102 4.92 -10.08 -12.34
N THR A 103 4.43 -10.24 -11.11
CA THR A 103 5.25 -10.12 -9.90
C THR A 103 4.74 -11.05 -8.79
N VAL A 104 5.64 -11.46 -7.90
CA VAL A 104 5.34 -12.18 -6.66
C VAL A 104 6.17 -11.56 -5.54
N GLY A 105 5.49 -11.00 -4.54
CA GLY A 105 6.11 -10.19 -3.51
C GLY A 105 6.89 -9.04 -4.14
N LEU A 106 8.18 -8.96 -3.84
CA LEU A 106 9.08 -7.94 -4.37
C LEU A 106 9.77 -8.35 -5.68
N SER A 107 9.57 -9.58 -6.13
CA SER A 107 10.25 -10.13 -7.30
C SER A 107 9.40 -9.95 -8.56
N THR A 108 9.98 -9.37 -9.62
CA THR A 108 9.36 -9.31 -10.94
C THR A 108 9.62 -10.62 -11.70
N TYR A 109 8.55 -11.21 -12.24
CA TYR A 109 8.56 -12.45 -13.04
C TYR A 109 8.36 -12.19 -14.53
N SER A 110 7.74 -11.06 -14.90
CA SER A 110 7.64 -10.63 -16.29
C SER A 110 9.04 -10.38 -16.87
N SER A 111 9.24 -10.71 -18.14
CA SER A 111 10.44 -10.34 -18.90
C SER A 111 10.47 -8.84 -19.26
N ASP A 112 9.33 -8.15 -19.15
CA ASP A 112 9.24 -6.71 -19.39
C ASP A 112 9.60 -5.94 -18.11
N GLU A 113 10.75 -5.27 -18.14
CA GLU A 113 11.34 -4.53 -17.00
C GLU A 113 10.52 -3.31 -16.57
N ARG A 114 9.52 -2.90 -17.36
CA ARG A 114 8.62 -1.79 -17.01
C ARG A 114 7.71 -2.12 -15.84
N PHE A 115 7.44 -3.40 -15.60
CA PHE A 115 6.61 -3.88 -14.49
C PHE A 115 7.44 -3.98 -13.21
N LEU A 116 7.10 -3.14 -12.24
CA LEU A 116 7.81 -3.03 -10.97
C LEU A 116 6.82 -3.07 -9.81
N VAL A 117 7.29 -3.46 -8.63
CA VAL A 117 6.50 -3.40 -7.40
C VAL A 117 6.94 -2.20 -6.56
N GLU A 118 5.95 -1.42 -6.12
CA GLU A 118 6.12 -0.40 -5.10
C GLU A 118 5.48 -0.90 -3.80
N HIS A 119 6.32 -1.23 -2.82
CA HIS A 119 5.88 -1.80 -1.55
C HIS A 119 6.19 -0.88 -0.37
N ILE A 120 5.15 -0.46 0.35
CA ILE A 120 5.29 0.28 1.60
C ILE A 120 4.86 -0.62 2.77
N ARG A 121 5.85 -1.23 3.43
CA ARG A 121 5.64 -2.33 4.41
C ARG A 121 4.63 -2.01 5.51
N HIS A 122 4.78 -0.85 6.14
CA HIS A 122 3.94 -0.45 7.28
C HIS A 122 2.50 -0.11 6.90
N MET A 123 2.22 0.12 5.60
CA MET A 123 0.88 0.39 5.09
C MET A 123 0.23 -0.82 4.40
N GLY A 124 0.93 -1.96 4.31
CA GLY A 124 0.46 -3.12 3.54
C GLY A 124 0.21 -2.79 2.05
N HIS A 125 0.91 -1.78 1.52
CA HIS A 125 0.68 -1.25 0.18
C HIS A 125 1.59 -1.94 -0.83
N TRP A 126 1.02 -2.63 -1.82
CA TRP A 126 1.68 -3.44 -2.84
C TRP A 126 1.25 -3.00 -4.25
N ALA A 127 1.55 -1.76 -4.61
CA ALA A 127 1.16 -1.25 -5.92
C ALA A 127 2.03 -1.84 -7.04
N LEU A 128 1.38 -2.15 -8.18
CA LEU A 128 2.09 -2.43 -9.42
C LEU A 128 2.36 -1.10 -10.13
N ARG A 129 3.64 -0.81 -10.35
CA ARG A 129 4.10 0.35 -11.11
C ARG A 129 4.44 -0.11 -12.52
N ILE A 130 3.85 0.54 -13.53
CA ILE A 130 4.10 0.27 -14.95
C ILE A 130 4.72 1.54 -15.55
N LYS A 131 6.01 1.48 -15.91
CA LYS A 131 6.70 2.58 -16.59
C LYS A 131 6.38 2.61 -18.08
N THR A 132 6.42 3.78 -18.69
CA THR A 132 6.25 3.98 -20.14
C THR A 132 5.03 3.23 -20.66
N VAL A 133 3.86 3.57 -20.12
CA VAL A 133 2.58 2.89 -20.38
C VAL A 133 2.26 2.93 -21.87
N ARG A 134 1.79 1.81 -22.43
CA ARG A 134 1.38 1.66 -23.82
C ARG A 134 -0.11 1.37 -23.92
N ASP A 135 -0.70 1.60 -25.08
CA ASP A 135 -2.12 1.28 -25.31
C ASP A 135 -2.43 -0.20 -25.09
N GLU A 136 -1.46 -1.08 -25.38
CA GLU A 136 -1.54 -2.52 -25.14
C GLU A 136 -1.55 -2.91 -23.65
N ASP A 137 -1.14 -2.03 -22.74
CA ASP A 137 -1.20 -2.27 -21.30
C ASP A 137 -2.63 -2.05 -20.76
N GLN A 138 -3.53 -1.42 -21.54
CA GLN A 138 -4.92 -1.24 -21.14
C GLN A 138 -5.60 -2.60 -20.86
N GLY A 139 -6.28 -2.71 -19.73
CA GLY A 139 -7.02 -3.93 -19.38
C GLY A 139 -7.15 -4.17 -17.88
N LEU A 140 -7.57 -5.40 -17.55
CA LEU A 140 -7.75 -5.85 -16.18
C LEU A 140 -6.46 -6.49 -15.63
N TYR A 141 -6.11 -6.10 -14.42
CA TYR A 141 -5.03 -6.65 -13.62
C TYR A 141 -5.60 -7.20 -12.32
N GLU A 142 -5.00 -8.27 -11.82
CA GLU A 142 -5.41 -8.94 -10.59
C GLU A 142 -4.30 -8.87 -9.57
N CYS A 143 -4.61 -8.34 -8.40
CA CYS A 143 -3.79 -8.45 -7.21
C CYS A 143 -4.31 -9.63 -6.37
N GLN A 144 -3.47 -10.64 -6.18
CA GLN A 144 -3.79 -11.87 -5.48
C GLN A 144 -3.07 -11.94 -4.15
N LEU A 145 -3.73 -12.50 -3.14
CA LEU A 145 -3.16 -12.83 -1.84
C LEU A 145 -3.18 -14.36 -1.67
N SER A 146 -2.02 -14.94 -1.41
CA SER A 146 -1.78 -16.38 -1.29
C SER A 146 -2.27 -17.01 0.03
N VAL A 147 -3.47 -16.63 0.47
CA VAL A 147 -4.20 -17.28 1.57
C VAL A 147 -5.07 -18.43 1.02
N HIS A 148 -5.65 -19.25 1.92
CA HIS A 148 -6.58 -20.31 1.52
C HIS A 148 -8.00 -20.00 2.04
N PRO A 149 -9.02 -19.88 1.16
CA PRO A 149 -8.93 -19.85 -0.31
C PRO A 149 -8.28 -18.56 -0.81
N VAL A 150 -7.66 -18.59 -2.01
CA VAL A 150 -6.97 -17.43 -2.62
C VAL A 150 -7.94 -16.25 -2.72
N GLN A 151 -7.47 -15.07 -2.36
CA GLN A 151 -8.26 -13.84 -2.37
C GLN A 151 -7.71 -12.88 -3.41
N SER A 152 -8.58 -12.20 -4.15
CA SER A 152 -8.17 -11.31 -5.23
C SER A 152 -8.96 -10.00 -5.25
N VAL A 153 -8.30 -8.94 -5.73
CA VAL A 153 -8.96 -7.72 -6.19
C VAL A 153 -8.53 -7.40 -7.61
N PHE A 154 -9.47 -6.89 -8.40
CA PHE A 154 -9.25 -6.51 -9.79
C PHE A 154 -9.11 -5.00 -9.94
N VAL A 155 -8.17 -4.58 -10.77
CA VAL A 155 -7.92 -3.18 -11.11
C VAL A 155 -7.94 -3.04 -12.63
N GLU A 156 -8.75 -2.12 -13.14
CA GLU A 156 -8.84 -1.80 -14.56
C GLU A 156 -7.94 -0.59 -14.87
N LEU A 157 -6.94 -0.80 -15.72
CA LEU A 157 -6.11 0.28 -16.26
C LEU A 157 -6.75 0.80 -17.55
N LYS A 158 -6.98 2.11 -17.63
CA LYS A 158 -7.31 2.86 -18.84
C LYS A 158 -6.11 3.70 -19.27
N VAL A 159 -5.80 3.65 -20.55
CA VAL A 159 -4.70 4.42 -21.14
C VAL A 159 -5.31 5.49 -22.03
N VAL A 160 -4.90 6.74 -21.81
CA VAL A 160 -5.41 7.87 -22.58
C VAL A 160 -4.26 8.71 -23.14
N GLU A 161 -4.53 9.36 -24.27
CA GLU A 161 -3.62 10.32 -24.89
C GLU A 161 -4.18 11.74 -24.70
N ALA A 162 -3.29 12.64 -24.27
CA ALA A 162 -3.60 14.07 -24.23
C ALA A 162 -3.78 14.60 -25.65
N VAL A 163 -4.77 15.45 -25.85
CA VAL A 163 -5.04 16.10 -27.13
C VAL A 163 -5.16 17.60 -26.91
N ALA A 164 -4.38 18.36 -27.69
CA ALA A 164 -4.46 19.81 -27.76
C ALA A 164 -5.35 20.22 -28.94
N ASP A 165 -6.19 21.23 -28.72
CA ASP A 165 -7.16 21.71 -29.70
C ASP A 165 -7.19 23.24 -29.67
N ILE A 166 -6.90 23.89 -30.79
CA ILE A 166 -6.92 25.35 -30.90
C ILE A 166 -8.34 25.78 -31.27
N VAL A 167 -8.94 26.62 -30.43
CA VAL A 167 -10.30 27.12 -30.63
C VAL A 167 -10.31 28.11 -31.78
N GLY A 168 -11.07 27.78 -32.84
CA GLY A 168 -11.25 28.66 -33.98
C GLY A 168 -11.33 27.89 -35.29
N ALA A 169 -11.24 28.61 -36.40
CA ALA A 169 -11.04 28.02 -37.72
C ALA A 169 -9.57 27.54 -37.86
N PRO A 170 -9.32 26.47 -38.63
CA PRO A 170 -7.96 25.97 -38.86
C PRO A 170 -7.07 27.02 -39.55
N ASP A 171 -7.66 27.80 -40.46
CA ASP A 171 -7.01 28.93 -41.12
C ASP A 171 -7.73 30.22 -40.74
N LEU A 172 -6.97 31.20 -40.25
CA LEU A 172 -7.49 32.50 -39.86
C LEU A 172 -6.79 33.60 -40.68
N HIS A 173 -7.58 34.38 -41.42
CA HIS A 173 -7.09 35.54 -42.16
C HIS A 173 -7.44 36.79 -41.36
N ILE A 174 -6.44 37.62 -41.10
CA ILE A 174 -6.54 38.76 -40.20
C ILE A 174 -5.91 39.97 -40.87
N ASP A 175 -6.60 41.10 -40.83
CA ASP A 175 -6.11 42.35 -41.41
C ASP A 175 -4.96 42.93 -40.60
N GLU A 176 -4.07 43.67 -41.28
CA GLU A 176 -2.97 44.37 -40.65
C GLU A 176 -3.46 45.33 -39.55
N GLY A 177 -2.83 45.29 -38.37
CA GLY A 177 -3.22 46.08 -37.21
C GLY A 177 -4.30 45.47 -36.32
N SER A 178 -4.92 44.36 -36.73
CA SER A 178 -5.88 43.62 -35.89
C SER A 178 -5.19 42.74 -34.83
N THR A 179 -5.90 42.40 -33.76
CA THR A 179 -5.38 41.55 -32.67
C THR A 179 -5.73 40.07 -32.90
N LEU A 180 -4.71 39.20 -32.92
CA LEU A 180 -4.87 37.75 -32.92
C LEU A 180 -4.92 37.21 -31.48
N ARG A 181 -5.91 36.37 -31.17
CA ARG A 181 -6.00 35.60 -29.93
C ARG A 181 -6.13 34.12 -30.26
N LEU A 182 -5.08 33.35 -29.94
CA LEU A 182 -5.12 31.88 -29.99
C LEU A 182 -5.45 31.34 -28.61
N GLU A 183 -6.40 30.40 -28.55
CA GLU A 183 -6.79 29.71 -27.32
C GLU A 183 -6.63 28.20 -27.52
N CYS A 184 -5.78 27.55 -26.74
CA CYS A 184 -5.53 26.11 -26.82
C CYS A 184 -6.22 25.44 -25.63
N LYS A 185 -7.01 24.41 -25.93
CA LYS A 185 -7.69 23.57 -24.96
C LYS A 185 -7.01 22.21 -24.92
N LEU A 186 -6.38 21.89 -23.80
CA LEU A 186 -5.85 20.57 -23.53
C LEU A 186 -6.97 19.66 -22.99
N LYS A 187 -7.17 18.52 -23.65
CA LYS A 187 -8.19 17.52 -23.33
C LYS A 187 -7.51 16.19 -22.98
N ARG A 188 -8.14 15.40 -22.11
CA ARG A 188 -7.70 14.03 -21.73
C ARG A 188 -6.27 13.96 -21.18
N ALA A 189 -5.82 15.02 -20.53
CA ALA A 189 -4.59 15.02 -19.75
C ALA A 189 -4.87 14.51 -18.33
N THR A 190 -4.14 13.49 -17.86
CA THR A 190 -4.23 13.06 -16.44
C THR A 190 -3.33 13.88 -15.52
N GLU A 191 -2.40 14.67 -16.08
CA GLU A 191 -1.49 15.57 -15.36
C GLU A 191 -1.41 16.91 -16.11
N TYR A 192 -1.03 17.97 -15.40
CA TYR A 192 -0.85 19.29 -15.99
C TYR A 192 0.45 19.32 -16.83
N PRO A 193 0.45 19.91 -18.03
CA PRO A 193 1.66 20.02 -18.85
C PRO A 193 2.66 20.97 -18.18
N GLU A 194 3.93 20.58 -18.13
CA GLU A 194 5.01 21.46 -17.65
C GLU A 194 5.26 22.62 -18.63
N TYR A 195 5.09 22.36 -19.93
CA TYR A 195 5.26 23.35 -21.00
C TYR A 195 4.18 23.19 -22.08
N VAL A 196 3.86 24.31 -22.73
CA VAL A 196 3.04 24.36 -23.95
C VAL A 196 3.82 25.18 -24.96
N PHE A 197 4.09 24.61 -26.13
CA PHE A 197 4.71 25.30 -27.25
C PHE A 197 3.64 25.83 -28.20
N TRP A 198 3.84 27.04 -28.68
CA TRP A 198 2.98 27.73 -29.64
C TRP A 198 3.74 27.94 -30.95
#